data_AF-A0A8J7Z2R2-F1
#
_entry.id   AF-A0A8J7Z2R2-F1
#
_cell.length_a   1.000
_cell.length_b   1.000
_cell.length_c   1.000
_cell.angle_alpha   90.00
_cell.angle_beta   90.00
_cell.angle_gamma   90.00
#
_symmetry.space_group_name_H-M   'P 1'
#
loop_
_entity.id
_entity.type
_entity.pdbx_description
1 polymer ?
#
loop_
_entity_poly.entity_id
_entity_poly.type
_entity_poly.pdbx_seq_one_letter_code
_entity_poly.pdbx_strand_id
1 'polypeptide(L)'
;MSKTIYELVDELPTGGMTVKALNALDFVVPGQWQNLTGFTNTIRAVTGETDEAMIQAIGERAVYLYNDKSQGYQRAMWLYNTVDSASGALGAAAMANKLGQDISFLGFLGNLTPKPEKAQSLDLAVKLVVELVAFCQINGIPGDSIGDFLAALGDYGGESLMRMAALVCYDGLIPLGGGFIEKGMASITQTSPEELQKNQTFKGVSDLIPGGNPAGQLGFITQSFDSVKGWMGDFVSSRNLTQQGVVNHVSQFIQISADKLDYVGAFLDVSVKYYTHTGTQTLARRLIERAVAEL
;
A
#
# COMPACT_ATOMS: atom_id res chain seq x y z
N MET A 1 7.38 20.68 -10.78
CA MET A 1 7.10 20.80 -9.32
C MET A 1 6.45 19.51 -8.88
N SER A 2 6.78 18.98 -7.71
CA SER A 2 6.01 17.87 -7.10
C SER A 2 4.61 18.37 -6.76
N LYS A 3 3.58 17.53 -6.92
CA LYS A 3 2.21 17.88 -6.53
C LYS A 3 2.14 18.20 -5.04
N THR A 4 1.32 19.17 -4.70
CA THR A 4 0.98 19.52 -3.31
C THR A 4 0.05 18.46 -2.71
N ILE A 5 -0.05 18.42 -1.37
CA ILE A 5 -0.91 17.42 -0.70
C ILE A 5 -2.39 17.58 -1.10
N TYR A 6 -2.90 18.81 -1.24
CA TYR A 6 -4.30 19.00 -1.60
C TYR A 6 -4.59 18.48 -3.01
N GLU A 7 -3.71 18.76 -3.99
CA GLU A 7 -3.84 18.20 -5.35
C GLU A 7 -3.85 16.67 -5.32
N LEU A 8 -2.96 16.05 -4.54
CA LEU A 8 -2.91 14.58 -4.43
C LEU A 8 -4.22 14.00 -3.88
N VAL A 9 -4.82 14.65 -2.89
CA VAL A 9 -6.06 14.18 -2.23
C VAL A 9 -7.30 14.48 -3.08
N ASP A 10 -7.32 15.61 -3.78
CA ASP A 10 -8.40 16.01 -4.68
C ASP A 10 -8.45 15.12 -5.93
N GLU A 11 -7.29 14.64 -6.40
CA GLU A 11 -7.19 13.72 -7.52
C GLU A 11 -7.41 12.25 -7.17
N LEU A 12 -7.57 11.91 -5.88
CA LEU A 12 -7.87 10.53 -5.50
C LEU A 12 -9.16 10.06 -6.18
N PRO A 13 -9.15 8.86 -6.78
CA PRO A 13 -10.31 8.37 -7.49
C PRO A 13 -11.46 8.10 -6.53
N THR A 14 -12.67 8.57 -6.88
CA THR A 14 -13.90 8.27 -6.13
C THR A 14 -14.43 6.86 -6.42
N GLY A 15 -13.95 6.21 -7.47
CA GLY A 15 -14.32 4.87 -7.92
C GLY A 15 -13.20 4.17 -8.71
N GLY A 16 -13.55 3.18 -9.54
CA GLY A 16 -12.58 2.43 -10.32
C GLY A 16 -11.95 1.24 -9.58
N MET A 17 -10.97 0.59 -10.19
CA MET A 17 -10.49 -0.73 -9.75
C MET A 17 -9.85 -0.72 -8.37
N THR A 18 -9.02 0.27 -8.04
CA THR A 18 -8.43 0.39 -6.70
C THR A 18 -9.49 0.52 -5.62
N VAL A 19 -10.45 1.43 -5.80
CA VAL A 19 -11.55 1.66 -4.85
C VAL A 19 -12.44 0.41 -4.74
N LYS A 20 -12.72 -0.26 -5.86
CA LYS A 20 -13.49 -1.50 -5.85
C LYS A 20 -12.77 -2.62 -5.09
N ALA A 21 -11.48 -2.79 -5.32
CA ALA A 21 -10.66 -3.78 -4.62
C ALA A 21 -10.69 -3.50 -3.11
N LEU A 22 -10.36 -2.27 -2.68
CA LEU A 22 -10.39 -1.91 -1.26
C LEU A 22 -11.76 -2.16 -0.60
N ASN A 23 -12.86 -1.81 -1.26
CA ASN A 23 -14.21 -2.13 -0.77
C ASN A 23 -14.47 -3.64 -0.67
N ALA A 24 -13.90 -4.44 -1.57
CA ALA A 24 -13.99 -5.90 -1.50
C ALA A 24 -13.31 -6.50 -0.26
N LEU A 25 -12.48 -5.74 0.45
CA LEU A 25 -11.87 -6.13 1.72
C LEU A 25 -12.61 -5.60 2.95
N ASP A 26 -13.78 -4.98 2.80
CA ASP A 26 -14.58 -4.53 3.95
C ASP A 26 -14.93 -5.71 4.88
N PHE A 27 -15.16 -6.91 4.34
CA PHE A 27 -15.39 -8.11 5.18
C PHE A 27 -14.17 -8.48 6.06
N VAL A 28 -12.97 -8.05 5.69
CA VAL A 28 -11.72 -8.28 6.45
C VAL A 28 -11.57 -7.24 7.56
N VAL A 29 -11.93 -5.99 7.29
CA VAL A 29 -11.81 -4.86 8.23
C VAL A 29 -13.10 -4.02 8.22
N PRO A 30 -14.22 -4.55 8.77
CA PRO A 30 -15.55 -3.98 8.55
C PRO A 30 -15.68 -2.53 9.03
N GLY A 31 -16.10 -1.65 8.13
CA GLY A 31 -16.33 -0.24 8.40
C GLY A 31 -15.07 0.56 8.74
N GLN A 32 -13.87 -0.04 8.64
CA GLN A 32 -12.62 0.63 8.99
C GLN A 32 -12.22 1.65 7.93
N TRP A 33 -12.54 1.42 6.66
CA TRP A 33 -12.11 2.28 5.57
C TRP A 33 -13.28 2.96 4.88
N GLN A 34 -13.05 4.22 4.52
CA GLN A 34 -13.92 4.98 3.65
C GLN A 34 -13.08 5.61 2.55
N ASN A 35 -13.64 5.72 1.35
CA ASN A 35 -12.98 6.42 0.26
C ASN A 35 -13.08 7.95 0.41
N LEU A 36 -12.45 8.47 1.47
CA LEU A 36 -12.36 9.90 1.74
C LEU A 36 -11.42 10.55 0.71
N THR A 37 -12.00 11.37 -0.17
CA THR A 37 -11.31 12.16 -1.18
C THR A 37 -11.72 13.63 -1.05
N GLY A 38 -10.93 14.53 -1.65
CA GLY A 38 -11.12 15.97 -1.51
C GLY A 38 -10.49 16.50 -0.21
N PHE A 39 -9.56 17.43 -0.31
CA PHE A 39 -8.75 17.88 0.82
C PHE A 39 -9.59 18.58 1.88
N THR A 40 -10.45 19.52 1.48
CA THR A 40 -11.39 20.20 2.38
C THR A 40 -12.38 19.23 3.03
N ASN A 41 -12.87 18.25 2.27
CA ASN A 41 -13.74 17.20 2.79
C ASN A 41 -13.00 16.33 3.83
N THR A 42 -11.73 16.06 3.58
CA THR A 42 -10.86 15.33 4.51
C THR A 42 -10.66 16.11 5.80
N ILE A 43 -10.42 17.42 5.74
CA ILE A 43 -10.32 18.29 6.91
C ILE A 43 -11.59 18.17 7.76
N ARG A 44 -12.77 18.39 7.16
CA ARG A 44 -14.06 18.29 7.85
C ARG A 44 -14.27 16.92 8.50
N ALA A 45 -13.95 15.84 7.79
CA ALA A 45 -14.14 14.49 8.29
C ALA A 45 -13.17 14.13 9.44
N VAL A 46 -11.94 14.65 9.41
CA VAL A 46 -10.91 14.37 10.43
C VAL A 46 -11.12 15.22 11.68
N THR A 47 -11.44 16.50 11.53
CA THR A 47 -11.51 17.45 12.66
C THR A 47 -12.92 17.70 13.19
N GLY A 48 -13.95 17.43 12.39
CA GLY A 48 -15.33 17.84 12.69
C GLY A 48 -15.58 19.34 12.52
N GLU A 49 -14.62 20.09 11.99
CA GLU A 49 -14.72 21.54 11.83
C GLU A 49 -15.73 21.94 10.75
N THR A 50 -16.43 23.04 10.99
CA THR A 50 -17.42 23.62 10.08
C THR A 50 -17.16 25.10 9.78
N ASP A 51 -16.31 25.77 10.56
CA ASP A 51 -15.86 27.14 10.26
C ASP A 51 -14.87 27.14 9.09
N GLU A 52 -15.26 27.79 7.99
CA GLU A 52 -14.45 27.89 6.78
C GLU A 52 -13.09 28.58 7.02
N ALA A 53 -13.01 29.54 7.95
CA ALA A 53 -11.74 30.19 8.29
C ALA A 53 -10.77 29.21 8.96
N MET A 54 -11.26 28.39 9.88
CA MET A 54 -10.45 27.36 10.55
C MET A 54 -10.07 26.24 9.58
N ILE A 55 -10.99 25.81 8.71
CA ILE A 55 -10.70 24.82 7.65
C ILE A 55 -9.58 25.33 6.73
N GLN A 56 -9.63 26.60 6.32
CA GLN A 56 -8.58 27.21 5.51
C GLN A 56 -7.24 27.23 6.25
N ALA A 57 -7.22 27.67 7.51
CA ALA A 57 -5.99 27.72 8.32
C ALA A 57 -5.34 26.34 8.48
N ILE A 58 -6.14 25.31 8.78
CA ILE A 58 -5.68 23.91 8.84
C ILE A 58 -5.10 23.48 7.49
N GLY A 59 -5.78 23.79 6.39
CA GLY A 59 -5.34 23.45 5.04
C GLY A 59 -4.00 24.09 4.69
N GLU A 60 -3.83 25.39 4.94
CA GLU A 60 -2.58 26.11 4.70
C GLU A 60 -1.43 25.55 5.55
N ARG A 61 -1.70 25.24 6.82
CA ARG A 61 -0.69 24.65 7.71
C ARG A 61 -0.27 23.24 7.26
N ALA A 62 -1.23 22.41 6.87
CA ALA A 62 -0.95 21.08 6.33
C ALA A 62 -0.12 21.14 5.04
N VAL A 63 -0.41 22.08 4.14
CA VAL A 63 0.40 22.31 2.93
C VAL A 63 1.82 22.76 3.28
N TYR A 64 1.97 23.65 4.26
CA TYR A 64 3.30 24.06 4.75
C TYR A 64 4.09 22.85 5.27
N LEU A 65 3.49 22.05 6.17
CA LEU A 65 4.12 20.86 6.75
C LEU A 65 4.53 19.84 5.68
N TYR A 66 3.70 19.62 4.66
CA TYR A 66 4.01 18.71 3.56
C TYR A 66 5.20 19.20 2.71
N ASN A 67 5.32 20.51 2.51
CA ASN A 67 6.37 21.10 1.68
C ASN A 67 7.71 21.28 2.44
N ASP A 68 7.70 21.19 3.76
CA ASP A 68 8.92 21.17 4.56
C ASP A 68 9.63 19.82 4.39
N LYS A 69 10.74 19.85 3.65
CA LYS A 69 11.57 18.67 3.34
C LYS A 69 12.15 18.00 4.59
N SER A 70 12.22 18.69 5.72
CA SER A 70 12.67 18.10 6.98
C SER A 70 11.63 17.12 7.58
N GLN A 71 10.35 17.23 7.22
CA GLN A 71 9.24 16.48 7.85
C GLN A 71 8.99 15.07 7.27
N GLY A 72 9.72 14.63 6.24
CA GLY A 72 9.61 13.26 5.73
C GLY A 72 8.37 12.91 4.90
N TYR A 73 7.28 13.69 4.95
CA TYR A 73 6.01 13.38 4.26
C TYR A 73 6.15 13.15 2.74
N GLN A 74 6.95 13.97 2.04
CA GLN A 74 7.20 13.77 0.60
C GLN A 74 7.96 12.48 0.30
N ARG A 75 8.87 12.06 1.20
CA ARG A 75 9.60 10.79 1.08
C ARG A 75 8.66 9.61 1.28
N ALA A 76 7.76 9.68 2.26
CA ALA A 76 6.71 8.69 2.45
C ALA A 76 5.76 8.60 1.23
N MET A 77 5.33 9.73 0.68
CA MET A 77 4.50 9.74 -0.53
C MET A 77 5.22 9.11 -1.73
N TRP A 78 6.52 9.41 -1.89
CA TRP A 78 7.34 8.81 -2.93
C TRP A 78 7.45 7.29 -2.77
N LEU A 79 7.64 6.79 -1.54
CA LEU A 79 7.68 5.37 -1.24
C LEU A 79 6.37 4.66 -1.66
N TYR A 80 5.24 5.22 -1.25
CA TYR A 80 3.91 4.68 -1.58
C TYR A 80 3.64 4.67 -3.08
N ASN A 81 3.98 5.75 -3.79
CA ASN A 81 3.84 5.79 -5.25
C ASN A 81 4.76 4.81 -5.98
N THR A 82 5.98 4.66 -5.49
CA THR A 82 7.01 3.90 -6.18
C THR A 82 6.79 2.40 -6.04
N VAL A 83 6.42 1.93 -4.85
CA VAL A 83 6.21 0.49 -4.61
C VAL A 83 5.03 -0.08 -5.41
N ASP A 84 3.99 0.72 -5.63
CA ASP A 84 2.83 0.37 -6.47
C ASP A 84 3.09 0.50 -7.97
N SER A 85 4.01 1.38 -8.39
CA SER A 85 4.32 1.61 -9.80
C SER A 85 5.39 0.65 -10.33
N ALA A 86 6.39 0.34 -9.52
CA ALA A 86 7.49 -0.57 -9.87
C ALA A 86 7.02 -2.00 -10.13
N SER A 87 5.93 -2.40 -9.48
CA SER A 87 5.27 -3.71 -9.66
C SER A 87 4.42 -3.79 -10.95
N GLY A 88 4.05 -2.66 -11.57
CA GLY A 88 3.11 -2.59 -12.70
C GLY A 88 3.67 -2.01 -14.02
N ALA A 89 4.95 -1.62 -14.07
CA ALA A 89 5.54 -0.87 -15.19
C ALA A 89 5.43 -1.55 -16.57
N LEU A 90 5.28 -2.88 -16.64
CA LEU A 90 5.08 -3.60 -17.90
C LEU A 90 3.60 -3.71 -18.33
N GLY A 91 2.65 -3.55 -17.42
CA GLY A 91 1.20 -3.69 -17.69
C GLY A 91 0.46 -2.37 -17.93
N ALA A 92 0.94 -1.26 -17.36
CA ALA A 92 0.29 0.05 -17.45
C ALA A 92 0.23 0.62 -18.88
N ALA A 93 1.27 0.39 -19.69
CA ALA A 93 1.30 0.83 -21.10
C ALA A 93 0.22 0.15 -21.96
N ALA A 94 -0.16 -1.08 -21.62
CA ALA A 94 -1.22 -1.82 -22.31
C ALA A 94 -2.64 -1.37 -21.89
N MET A 95 -2.81 -0.85 -20.67
CA MET A 95 -4.08 -0.31 -20.18
C MET A 95 -4.34 1.13 -20.64
N ALA A 96 -3.28 1.95 -20.79
CA ALA A 96 -3.38 3.33 -21.27
C ALA A 96 -4.04 3.43 -22.67
N ASN A 97 -3.78 2.45 -23.55
CA ASN A 97 -4.38 2.39 -24.88
C ASN A 97 -5.86 1.94 -24.90
N LYS A 98 -6.44 1.51 -23.77
CA LYS A 98 -7.80 0.97 -23.70
C LYS A 98 -8.83 1.84 -22.97
N LEU A 99 -8.44 3.03 -22.49
CA LEU A 99 -9.33 3.99 -21.81
C LEU A 99 -10.41 4.63 -22.70
N GLY A 100 -10.67 4.11 -23.90
CA GLY A 100 -11.66 4.65 -24.84
C GLY A 100 -12.46 3.62 -25.64
N GLN A 101 -12.38 2.32 -25.32
CA GLN A 101 -13.18 1.30 -26.01
C GLN A 101 -13.76 0.29 -25.03
N ASP A 102 -15.05 -0.03 -25.19
CA ASP A 102 -15.76 -1.15 -24.55
C ASP A 102 -15.21 -2.51 -25.03
N ILE A 103 -13.90 -2.74 -24.85
CA ILE A 103 -13.26 -4.00 -25.22
C ILE A 103 -13.37 -4.95 -24.04
N SER A 104 -13.87 -6.15 -24.32
CA SER A 104 -13.75 -7.35 -23.49
C SER A 104 -12.43 -7.37 -22.69
N PHE A 105 -12.55 -6.93 -21.44
CA PHE A 105 -11.54 -6.92 -20.38
C PHE A 105 -10.87 -8.30 -20.20
N LEU A 106 -11.59 -9.37 -20.59
CA LEU A 106 -11.15 -10.76 -20.57
C LEU A 106 -9.96 -11.06 -21.51
N GLY A 107 -9.80 -10.30 -22.60
CA GLY A 107 -8.67 -10.50 -23.53
C GLY A 107 -7.32 -10.02 -23.00
N PHE A 108 -7.31 -9.11 -22.03
CA PHE A 108 -6.09 -8.63 -21.37
C PHE A 108 -5.53 -9.66 -20.36
N LEU A 109 -6.42 -10.36 -19.65
CA LEU A 109 -6.05 -11.38 -18.67
C LEU A 109 -5.34 -12.59 -19.29
N GLY A 110 -5.71 -12.98 -20.53
CA GLY A 110 -5.11 -14.13 -21.22
C GLY A 110 -3.62 -13.99 -21.55
N ASN A 111 -3.08 -12.76 -21.56
CA ASN A 111 -1.66 -12.47 -21.80
C ASN A 111 -0.89 -12.13 -20.51
N LEU A 112 -1.54 -12.27 -19.36
CA LEU A 112 -0.99 -11.89 -18.08
C LEU A 112 -0.31 -13.10 -17.44
N THR A 113 1.02 -13.13 -17.43
CA THR A 113 1.76 -14.21 -16.79
C THR A 113 1.87 -13.96 -15.28
N PRO A 114 1.39 -14.87 -14.41
CA PRO A 114 1.63 -14.77 -12.98
C PRO A 114 3.14 -14.67 -12.70
N LYS A 115 3.51 -13.76 -11.79
CA LYS A 115 4.90 -13.64 -11.35
C LYS A 115 5.36 -14.95 -10.68
N PRO A 116 6.64 -15.33 -10.81
CA PRO A 116 7.19 -16.45 -10.05
C PRO A 116 7.03 -16.26 -8.53
N GLU A 117 6.80 -17.34 -7.79
CA GLU A 117 6.55 -17.31 -6.33
C GLU A 117 7.64 -16.56 -5.55
N LYS A 118 8.93 -16.78 -5.89
CA LYS A 118 10.05 -16.06 -5.27
C LYS A 118 9.96 -14.54 -5.49
N ALA A 119 9.50 -14.10 -6.67
CA ALA A 119 9.35 -12.68 -6.97
C ALA A 119 8.18 -12.06 -6.18
N GLN A 120 7.04 -12.77 -6.09
CA GLN A 120 5.89 -12.33 -5.29
C GLN A 120 6.22 -12.26 -3.80
N SER A 121 6.96 -13.25 -3.28
CA SER A 121 7.43 -13.28 -1.90
C SER A 121 8.37 -12.11 -1.57
N LEU A 122 9.26 -11.75 -2.51
CA LEU A 122 10.10 -10.57 -2.37
C LEU A 122 9.31 -9.27 -2.48
N ASP A 123 8.34 -9.17 -3.40
CA ASP A 123 7.47 -8.00 -3.54
C ASP A 123 6.68 -7.73 -2.24
N LEU A 124 6.10 -8.78 -1.64
CA LEU A 124 5.45 -8.72 -0.33
C LEU A 124 6.40 -8.18 0.76
N ALA A 125 7.62 -8.71 0.83
CA ALA A 125 8.61 -8.31 1.83
C ALA A 125 9.03 -6.84 1.68
N VAL A 126 9.25 -6.40 0.44
CA VAL A 126 9.61 -5.02 0.13
C VAL A 126 8.46 -4.08 0.44
N LYS A 127 7.22 -4.44 0.10
CA LYS A 127 6.02 -3.65 0.41
C LYS A 127 5.82 -3.47 1.92
N LEU A 128 6.02 -4.52 2.70
CA LEU A 128 6.00 -4.43 4.16
C LEU A 128 7.05 -3.44 4.68
N VAL A 129 8.29 -3.55 4.20
CA VAL A 129 9.39 -2.66 4.60
C VAL A 129 9.14 -1.22 4.16
N VAL A 130 8.50 -1.02 3.00
CA VAL A 130 8.07 0.31 2.55
C VAL A 130 7.07 0.92 3.54
N GLU A 131 6.12 0.15 4.07
CA GLU A 131 5.20 0.67 5.08
C GLU A 131 5.94 1.07 6.36
N LEU A 132 6.87 0.25 6.82
CA LEU A 132 7.71 0.54 7.99
C LEU A 132 8.52 1.83 7.80
N VAL A 133 9.24 1.94 6.68
CA VAL A 133 10.07 3.12 6.40
C VAL A 133 9.17 4.35 6.25
N ALA A 134 8.04 4.25 5.55
CA ALA A 134 7.09 5.36 5.41
C ALA A 134 6.50 5.79 6.76
N PHE A 135 6.16 4.83 7.64
CA PHE A 135 5.77 5.11 9.02
C PHE A 135 6.85 5.92 9.75
N CYS A 136 8.12 5.52 9.64
CA CYS A 136 9.21 6.25 10.28
C CYS A 136 9.34 7.68 9.72
N GLN A 137 9.23 7.85 8.40
CA GLN A 137 9.27 9.16 7.74
C GLN A 137 8.15 10.08 8.22
N ILE A 138 6.92 9.57 8.32
CA ILE A 138 5.73 10.32 8.72
C ILE A 138 5.82 10.79 10.18
N ASN A 139 6.44 9.99 11.03
CA ASN A 139 6.57 10.27 12.47
C ASN A 139 7.89 10.98 12.83
N GLY A 140 8.75 11.27 11.85
CA GLY A 140 10.03 11.95 12.08
C GLY A 140 11.03 11.13 12.91
N ILE A 141 10.91 9.81 12.90
CA ILE A 141 11.82 8.89 13.62
C ILE A 141 12.82 8.24 12.63
N PRO A 142 13.96 7.69 13.12
CA PRO A 142 14.91 6.96 12.29
C PRO A 142 14.24 5.85 11.47
N GLY A 143 14.66 5.69 10.20
CA GLY A 143 14.01 4.81 9.22
C GLY A 143 14.09 3.32 9.52
N ASP A 144 14.82 2.93 10.56
CA ASP A 144 15.07 1.56 11.00
C ASP A 144 14.37 1.20 12.33
N SER A 145 13.43 2.03 12.79
CA SER A 145 12.70 1.78 14.04
C SER A 145 11.61 0.71 13.91
N ILE A 146 12.03 -0.56 13.80
CA ILE A 146 11.15 -1.72 13.67
C ILE A 146 10.22 -1.85 14.90
N GLY A 147 10.73 -1.59 16.10
CA GLY A 147 9.96 -1.69 17.35
C GLY A 147 8.80 -0.71 17.41
N ASP A 148 9.03 0.56 17.05
CA ASP A 148 7.98 1.59 17.02
C ASP A 148 6.91 1.26 15.99
N PHE A 149 7.32 0.75 14.82
CA PHE A 149 6.39 0.31 13.80
C PHE A 149 5.53 -0.87 14.27
N LEU A 150 6.15 -1.90 14.88
CA LEU A 150 5.42 -3.06 15.40
C LEU A 150 4.41 -2.66 16.49
N ALA A 151 4.78 -1.72 17.37
CA ALA A 151 3.85 -1.18 18.36
C ALA A 151 2.68 -0.44 17.68
N ALA A 152 2.97 0.41 16.69
CA ALA A 152 1.96 1.16 15.96
C ALA A 152 0.96 0.27 15.21
N LEU A 153 1.37 -0.91 14.72
CA LEU A 153 0.45 -1.86 14.07
C LEU A 153 -0.72 -2.31 14.97
N GLY A 154 -0.57 -2.23 16.29
CA GLY A 154 -1.67 -2.49 17.24
C GLY A 154 -2.76 -1.40 17.21
N ASP A 155 -2.38 -0.18 16.84
CA ASP A 155 -3.25 1.00 16.80
C ASP A 155 -3.65 1.40 15.37
N TYR A 156 -3.23 0.63 14.36
CA TYR A 156 -3.63 0.87 12.97
C TYR A 156 -5.16 0.77 12.84
N GLY A 157 -5.76 1.85 12.34
CA GLY A 157 -7.16 1.92 11.91
C GLY A 157 -7.26 2.57 10.53
N GLY A 158 -8.48 2.80 10.05
CA GLY A 158 -8.68 3.64 8.87
C GLY A 158 -8.03 3.09 7.60
N GLU A 159 -7.49 4.02 6.82
CA GLU A 159 -6.70 3.77 5.62
C GLU A 159 -5.40 2.99 5.87
N SER A 160 -4.76 3.13 7.05
CA SER A 160 -3.52 2.42 7.36
C SER A 160 -3.78 0.93 7.63
N LEU A 161 -4.85 0.62 8.37
CA LEU A 161 -5.27 -0.78 8.58
C LEU A 161 -5.74 -1.42 7.28
N MET A 162 -6.50 -0.70 6.45
CA MET A 162 -6.94 -1.19 5.15
C MET A 162 -5.77 -1.48 4.21
N ARG A 163 -4.73 -0.64 4.20
CA ARG A 163 -3.50 -0.92 3.44
C ARG A 163 -2.84 -2.22 3.87
N MET A 164 -2.73 -2.46 5.18
CA MET A 164 -2.15 -3.70 5.69
C MET A 164 -3.05 -4.92 5.42
N ALA A 165 -4.37 -4.75 5.46
CA ALA A 165 -5.32 -5.78 5.04
C ALA A 165 -5.13 -6.13 3.56
N ALA A 166 -4.97 -5.12 2.70
CA ALA A 166 -4.69 -5.29 1.28
C ALA A 166 -3.33 -5.95 1.04
N LEU A 167 -2.29 -5.60 1.78
CA LEU A 167 -0.99 -6.28 1.74
C LEU A 167 -1.12 -7.78 2.04
N VAL A 168 -1.76 -8.12 3.16
CA VAL A 168 -1.95 -9.52 3.58
C VAL A 168 -2.82 -10.28 2.57
N CYS A 169 -3.88 -9.67 2.06
CA CYS A 169 -4.81 -10.34 1.16
C CYS A 169 -4.27 -10.45 -0.27
N TYR A 170 -3.80 -9.35 -0.85
CA TYR A 170 -3.48 -9.23 -2.28
C TYR A 170 -2.05 -9.62 -2.63
N ASP A 171 -1.09 -9.35 -1.75
CA ASP A 171 0.31 -9.71 -1.96
C ASP A 171 0.71 -10.97 -1.17
N GLY A 172 -0.04 -11.33 -0.14
CA GLY A 172 0.12 -12.57 0.63
C GLY A 172 -0.79 -13.69 0.15
N LEU A 173 -2.02 -13.72 0.67
CA LEU A 173 -2.93 -14.86 0.56
C LEU A 173 -3.30 -15.23 -0.88
N ILE A 174 -3.67 -14.26 -1.72
CA ILE A 174 -4.07 -14.54 -3.12
C ILE A 174 -2.92 -15.18 -3.91
N PRO A 175 -1.73 -14.58 -4.02
CA PRO A 175 -0.65 -15.12 -4.84
C PRO A 175 0.10 -16.29 -4.20
N LEU A 176 0.30 -16.28 -2.88
CA LEU A 176 1.20 -17.22 -2.19
C LEU A 176 0.45 -18.29 -1.37
N GLY A 177 -0.86 -18.13 -1.17
CA GLY A 177 -1.70 -19.06 -0.41
C GLY A 177 -1.59 -18.91 1.11
N GLY A 178 -2.15 -19.87 1.85
CA GLY A 178 -2.20 -19.82 3.32
C GLY A 178 -0.84 -19.82 4.03
N GLY A 179 0.22 -20.31 3.38
CA GLY A 179 1.59 -20.33 3.89
C GLY A 179 2.46 -19.17 3.41
N PHE A 180 1.86 -18.03 3.06
CA PHE A 180 2.58 -16.89 2.48
C PHE A 180 3.66 -16.31 3.42
N ILE A 181 3.46 -16.41 4.73
CA ILE A 181 4.42 -15.94 5.73
C ILE A 181 5.70 -16.78 5.67
N GLU A 182 5.56 -18.11 5.68
CA GLU A 182 6.68 -19.05 5.60
C GLU A 182 7.40 -18.93 4.25
N LYS A 183 6.63 -18.80 3.16
CA LYS A 183 7.18 -18.58 1.80
C LYS A 183 7.93 -17.26 1.68
N GLY A 184 7.38 -16.18 2.25
CA GLY A 184 8.02 -14.88 2.35
C GLY A 184 9.35 -14.98 3.07
N MET A 185 9.34 -15.54 4.28
CA MET A 185 10.52 -15.71 5.11
C MET A 185 11.61 -16.57 4.43
N ALA A 186 11.22 -17.72 3.87
CA ALA A 186 12.12 -18.62 3.16
C ALA A 186 12.72 -17.95 1.92
N SER A 187 11.91 -17.21 1.15
CA SER A 187 12.38 -16.50 -0.04
C SER A 187 13.40 -15.42 0.30
N ILE A 188 13.15 -14.61 1.34
CA ILE A 188 14.08 -13.54 1.74
C ILE A 188 15.40 -14.14 2.25
N THR A 189 15.36 -15.18 3.10
CA THR A 189 16.58 -15.81 3.64
C THR A 189 17.42 -16.55 2.61
N GLN A 190 16.80 -17.05 1.54
CA GLN A 190 17.50 -17.71 0.43
C GLN A 190 17.89 -16.74 -0.70
N THR A 191 17.56 -15.46 -0.58
CA THR A 191 17.89 -14.45 -1.59
C THR A 191 19.29 -13.91 -1.36
N SER A 192 20.11 -13.82 -2.41
CA SER A 192 21.39 -13.12 -2.33
C SER A 192 21.21 -11.60 -2.52
N PRO A 193 22.16 -10.76 -2.06
CA PRO A 193 22.11 -9.32 -2.33
C PRO A 193 22.01 -8.97 -3.83
N GLU A 194 22.68 -9.73 -4.69
CA GLU A 194 22.62 -9.56 -6.16
C GLU A 194 21.25 -9.95 -6.74
N GLU A 195 20.60 -10.96 -6.17
CA GLU A 195 19.23 -11.34 -6.54
C GLU A 195 18.22 -10.29 -6.08
N LEU A 196 18.38 -9.74 -4.87
CA LEU A 196 17.56 -8.65 -4.35
C LEU A 196 17.60 -7.44 -5.28
N GLN A 197 18.80 -7.06 -5.75
CA GLN A 197 18.97 -5.99 -6.73
C GLN A 197 18.32 -6.27 -8.09
N LYS A 198 17.93 -7.51 -8.42
CA LYS A 198 17.18 -7.81 -9.65
C LYS A 198 15.67 -7.58 -9.48
N ASN A 199 15.16 -7.57 -8.25
CA ASN A 199 13.75 -7.28 -7.98
C ASN A 199 13.44 -5.80 -8.30
N GLN A 200 12.45 -5.56 -9.15
CA GLN A 200 12.10 -4.22 -9.63
C GLN A 200 11.45 -3.37 -8.54
N THR A 201 10.62 -3.98 -7.69
CA THR A 201 9.99 -3.32 -6.54
C THR A 201 11.07 -2.79 -5.59
N PHE A 202 12.05 -3.62 -5.23
CA PHE A 202 13.19 -3.23 -4.40
C PHE A 202 14.01 -2.11 -5.05
N LYS A 203 14.39 -2.26 -6.33
CA LYS A 203 15.12 -1.22 -7.07
C LYS A 203 14.45 0.14 -7.04
N GLY A 204 13.11 0.17 -7.08
CA GLY A 204 12.36 1.41 -7.05
C GLY A 204 12.54 2.18 -5.74
N VAL A 205 12.66 1.48 -4.62
CA VAL A 205 12.64 2.09 -3.27
C VAL A 205 13.95 1.97 -2.49
N SER A 206 14.96 1.27 -3.04
CA SER A 206 16.17 0.89 -2.33
C SER A 206 16.91 2.06 -1.72
N ASP A 207 16.84 3.25 -2.32
CA ASP A 207 17.55 4.44 -1.85
C ASP A 207 17.11 4.90 -0.45
N LEU A 208 15.90 4.50 -0.02
CA LEU A 208 15.37 4.83 1.30
C LEU A 208 15.30 3.63 2.24
N ILE A 209 15.68 2.43 1.80
CA ILE A 209 15.73 1.24 2.67
C ILE A 209 17.03 1.29 3.51
N PRO A 210 16.95 1.26 4.85
CA PRO A 210 18.11 1.19 5.73
C PRO A 210 19.03 -0.02 5.48
N GLY A 211 20.30 0.11 5.85
CA GLY A 211 21.30 -0.97 5.74
C GLY A 211 22.55 -0.60 4.92
N GLY A 212 22.57 0.56 4.27
CA GLY A 212 23.76 1.18 3.66
C GLY A 212 24.31 0.50 2.39
N ASN A 213 24.10 -0.80 2.23
CA ASN A 213 24.45 -1.57 1.04
C ASN A 213 23.43 -2.72 0.84
N PRO A 214 23.41 -3.40 -0.31
CA PRO A 214 22.41 -4.44 -0.60
C PRO A 214 22.36 -5.58 0.42
N ALA A 215 23.49 -5.97 1.02
CA ALA A 215 23.53 -7.01 2.04
C ALA A 215 22.90 -6.52 3.37
N GLY A 216 23.20 -5.29 3.78
CA GLY A 216 22.57 -4.68 4.95
C GLY A 216 21.08 -4.42 4.74
N GLN A 217 20.68 -4.02 3.53
CA GLN A 217 19.27 -3.83 3.16
C GLN A 217 18.49 -5.14 3.16
N LEU A 218 19.08 -6.21 2.64
CA LEU A 218 18.51 -7.55 2.76
C LEU A 218 18.37 -7.96 4.24
N GLY A 219 19.39 -7.67 5.06
CA GLY A 219 19.34 -7.91 6.51
C GLY A 219 18.19 -7.15 7.19
N PHE A 220 18.01 -5.86 6.85
CA PHE A 220 16.92 -5.05 7.37
C PHE A 220 15.54 -5.56 6.93
N ILE A 221 15.39 -5.96 5.66
CA ILE A 221 14.15 -6.57 5.15
C ILE A 221 13.85 -7.86 5.92
N THR A 222 14.87 -8.69 6.14
CA THR A 222 14.76 -9.97 6.86
C THR A 222 14.27 -9.74 8.30
N GLN A 223 14.89 -8.81 9.03
CA GLN A 223 14.53 -8.48 10.41
C GLN A 223 13.13 -7.86 10.52
N SER A 224 12.78 -6.98 9.59
CA SER A 224 11.47 -6.33 9.56
C SER A 224 10.35 -7.35 9.31
N PHE A 225 10.53 -8.23 8.32
CA PHE A 225 9.55 -9.28 8.03
C PHE A 225 9.40 -10.26 9.19
N ASP A 226 10.52 -10.69 9.79
CA ASP A 226 10.51 -11.59 10.94
C ASP A 226 9.78 -10.98 12.15
N SER A 227 9.92 -9.67 12.37
CA SER A 227 9.26 -8.96 13.48
C SER A 227 7.75 -8.83 13.29
N VAL A 228 7.27 -8.68 12.05
CA VAL A 228 5.85 -8.44 11.75
C VAL A 228 5.07 -9.74 11.46
N LYS A 229 5.77 -10.87 11.26
CA LYS A 229 5.11 -12.16 10.92
C LYS A 229 4.05 -12.57 11.94
N GLY A 230 4.28 -12.30 13.24
CA GLY A 230 3.31 -12.59 14.31
C GLY A 230 2.01 -11.81 14.11
N TRP A 231 2.12 -10.50 13.87
CA TRP A 231 0.97 -9.65 13.57
C TRP A 231 0.20 -10.13 12.32
N MET A 232 0.90 -10.51 11.24
CA MET A 232 0.23 -11.04 10.02
C MET A 232 -0.49 -12.37 10.30
N GLY A 233 0.12 -13.27 11.08
CA GLY A 233 -0.49 -14.53 11.47
C GLY A 233 -1.74 -14.36 12.34
N ASP A 234 -1.66 -13.46 13.32
CA ASP A 234 -2.80 -13.09 14.18
C ASP A 234 -3.90 -12.40 13.38
N PHE A 235 -3.55 -11.53 12.43
CA PHE A 235 -4.50 -10.87 11.54
C PHE A 235 -5.30 -11.88 10.70
N VAL A 236 -4.62 -12.88 10.13
CA VAL A 236 -5.24 -13.94 9.33
C VAL A 236 -6.13 -14.85 10.18
N SER A 237 -5.60 -15.31 11.31
CA SER A 237 -6.30 -16.27 12.18
C SER A 237 -7.53 -15.65 12.86
N SER A 238 -7.40 -14.45 13.43
CA SER A 238 -8.51 -13.74 14.10
C SER A 238 -9.70 -13.43 13.17
N ARG A 239 -9.46 -13.39 11.86
CA ARG A 239 -10.46 -13.11 10.82
C ARG A 239 -10.85 -14.33 9.99
N ASN A 240 -10.34 -15.52 10.34
CA ASN A 240 -10.56 -16.77 9.61
C ASN A 240 -10.29 -16.64 8.10
N LEU A 241 -9.24 -15.90 7.74
CA LEU A 241 -8.93 -15.65 6.34
C LEU A 241 -8.34 -16.90 5.68
N THR A 242 -8.83 -17.21 4.48
CA THR A 242 -8.28 -18.26 3.62
C THR A 242 -8.07 -17.69 2.23
N GLN A 243 -7.12 -18.25 1.47
CA GLN A 243 -6.92 -17.85 0.08
C GLN A 243 -8.22 -17.92 -0.72
N GLN A 244 -8.94 -19.05 -0.63
CA GLN A 244 -10.20 -19.24 -1.34
C GLN A 244 -11.26 -18.22 -0.90
N GLY A 245 -11.38 -17.95 0.40
CA GLY A 245 -12.33 -16.98 0.94
C GLY A 245 -12.10 -15.58 0.40
N VAL A 246 -10.83 -15.13 0.36
CA VAL A 246 -10.45 -13.82 -0.18
C VAL A 246 -10.68 -13.78 -1.70
N VAL A 247 -10.20 -14.79 -2.45
CA VAL A 247 -10.39 -14.85 -3.90
C VAL A 247 -11.87 -14.82 -4.29
N ASN A 248 -12.73 -15.53 -3.55
CA ASN A 248 -14.16 -15.55 -3.81
C ASN A 248 -14.80 -14.17 -3.61
N HIS A 249 -14.54 -13.50 -2.48
CA HIS A 249 -15.08 -12.17 -2.19
C HIS A 249 -14.60 -11.13 -3.20
N VAL A 250 -13.30 -11.14 -3.51
CA VAL A 250 -12.70 -10.20 -4.46
C VAL A 250 -13.29 -10.41 -5.85
N SER A 251 -13.31 -11.65 -6.34
CA SER A 251 -13.80 -11.98 -7.69
C SER A 251 -15.25 -11.59 -7.93
N GLN A 252 -16.10 -11.72 -6.90
CA GLN A 252 -17.50 -11.26 -6.96
C GLN A 252 -17.59 -9.74 -7.13
N PHE A 253 -16.71 -8.99 -6.47
CA PHE A 253 -16.73 -7.52 -6.48
C PHE A 253 -16.13 -6.93 -7.77
N ILE A 254 -15.10 -7.58 -8.32
CA ILE A 254 -14.43 -7.16 -9.57
C ILE A 254 -14.97 -7.84 -10.83
N GLN A 255 -15.99 -8.68 -10.69
CA GLN A 255 -16.69 -9.39 -11.79
C GLN A 255 -15.74 -10.22 -12.68
N ILE A 256 -14.75 -10.88 -12.07
CA ILE A 256 -13.88 -11.84 -12.79
C ILE A 256 -14.59 -13.19 -12.92
N SER A 257 -14.52 -13.79 -14.11
CA SER A 257 -15.11 -15.10 -14.38
C SER A 257 -14.34 -16.22 -13.68
N ALA A 258 -15.05 -17.29 -13.29
CA ALA A 258 -14.49 -18.39 -12.51
C ALA A 258 -13.34 -19.13 -13.23
N ASP A 259 -13.30 -19.11 -14.56
CA ASP A 259 -12.23 -19.71 -15.39
C ASP A 259 -10.94 -18.84 -15.44
N LYS A 260 -10.91 -17.73 -14.71
CA LYS A 260 -9.79 -16.78 -14.68
C LYS A 260 -9.26 -16.52 -13.26
N LEU A 261 -9.66 -17.32 -12.28
CA LEU A 261 -9.25 -17.15 -10.89
C LEU A 261 -7.73 -17.19 -10.69
N ASP A 262 -7.02 -18.01 -11.47
CA ASP A 262 -5.55 -18.11 -11.44
C ASP A 262 -4.84 -16.80 -11.82
N TYR A 263 -5.55 -15.88 -12.49
CA TYR A 263 -5.01 -14.60 -12.94
C TYR A 263 -5.37 -13.43 -12.00
N VAL A 264 -6.18 -13.66 -10.95
CA VAL A 264 -6.66 -12.60 -10.05
C VAL A 264 -5.50 -11.86 -9.40
N GLY A 265 -4.48 -12.57 -8.89
CA GLY A 265 -3.32 -11.94 -8.26
C GLY A 265 -2.56 -11.02 -9.22
N ALA A 266 -2.26 -11.51 -10.43
CA ALA A 266 -1.57 -10.72 -11.44
C ALA A 266 -2.42 -9.52 -11.91
N PHE A 267 -3.74 -9.69 -11.98
CA PHE A 267 -4.66 -8.61 -12.33
C PHE A 267 -4.64 -7.49 -11.30
N LEU A 268 -4.70 -7.85 -10.01
CA LEU A 268 -4.64 -6.91 -8.90
C LEU A 268 -3.30 -6.15 -8.90
N ASP A 269 -2.17 -6.83 -9.09
CA ASP A 269 -0.84 -6.23 -9.19
C ASP A 269 -0.75 -5.09 -10.22
N VAL A 270 -1.37 -5.28 -11.38
CA VAL A 270 -1.33 -4.28 -12.46
C VAL A 270 -2.35 -3.16 -12.23
N SER A 271 -3.53 -3.49 -11.69
CA SER A 271 -4.71 -2.61 -11.77
C SER A 271 -5.07 -1.91 -10.46
N VAL A 272 -4.53 -2.38 -9.33
CA VAL A 272 -4.83 -1.85 -8.00
C VAL A 272 -3.62 -1.09 -7.47
N LYS A 273 -3.83 0.16 -7.08
CA LYS A 273 -2.80 1.08 -6.54
C LYS A 273 -3.12 1.44 -5.11
N TYR A 274 -3.21 0.41 -4.26
CA TYR A 274 -3.71 0.57 -2.90
C TYR A 274 -2.69 1.25 -1.96
N TYR A 275 -1.37 1.07 -2.15
CA TYR A 275 -0.36 1.80 -1.39
C TYR A 275 -0.43 3.30 -1.70
N THR A 276 -0.50 3.68 -2.99
CA THR A 276 -0.68 5.08 -3.40
C THR A 276 -1.97 5.64 -2.80
N HIS A 277 -3.09 4.96 -2.97
CA HIS A 277 -4.40 5.48 -2.57
C HIS A 277 -4.49 5.69 -1.06
N THR A 278 -4.26 4.64 -0.28
CA THR A 278 -4.32 4.69 1.19
C THR A 278 -3.15 5.47 1.79
N GLY A 279 -2.02 5.56 1.09
CA GLY A 279 -0.87 6.40 1.43
C GLY A 279 -1.12 7.88 1.35
N THR A 280 -1.75 8.34 0.28
CA THR A 280 -2.22 9.72 0.17
C THR A 280 -3.20 10.04 1.29
N GLN A 281 -4.17 9.15 1.56
CA GLN A 281 -5.13 9.33 2.66
C GLN A 281 -4.43 9.41 4.03
N THR A 282 -3.45 8.52 4.28
CA THR A 282 -2.68 8.49 5.54
C THR A 282 -1.96 9.82 5.75
N LEU A 283 -1.28 10.31 4.71
CA LEU A 283 -0.55 11.57 4.78
C LEU A 283 -1.50 12.75 5.01
N ALA A 284 -2.62 12.80 4.29
CA ALA A 284 -3.62 13.84 4.46
C ALA A 284 -4.12 13.89 5.91
N ARG A 285 -4.54 12.75 6.46
CA ARG A 285 -4.99 12.65 7.85
C ARG A 285 -3.91 13.14 8.83
N ARG A 286 -2.68 12.63 8.72
CA ARG A 286 -1.59 12.99 9.64
C ARG A 286 -1.19 14.46 9.56
N LEU A 287 -1.16 15.02 8.37
CA LEU A 287 -0.90 16.45 8.17
C LEU A 287 -2.01 17.31 8.76
N ILE A 288 -3.27 16.90 8.63
CA ILE A 288 -4.44 17.61 9.17
C ILE A 288 -4.46 17.52 10.70
N GLU A 289 -4.29 16.32 11.27
CA GLU A 289 -4.20 16.10 12.72
C GLU A 289 -3.10 16.94 13.36
N ARG A 290 -1.94 17.03 12.71
CA ARG A 290 -0.84 17.87 13.18
C ARG A 290 -1.12 19.35 12.98
N ALA A 291 -1.67 19.74 11.83
CA ALA A 291 -2.00 21.12 11.54
C ALA A 291 -2.98 21.70 12.57
N VAL A 292 -4.04 20.95 12.92
CA VAL A 292 -5.00 21.40 13.94
C VAL A 292 -4.38 21.45 15.34
N ALA A 293 -3.44 20.58 15.67
CA ALA A 293 -2.76 20.60 16.96
C ALA A 293 -1.74 21.75 17.11
N GLU A 294 -1.30 22.34 16.00
CA GLU A 294 -0.33 23.45 15.96
C GLU A 294 -0.99 24.84 15.83
N LEU A 295 -2.33 24.90 15.70
CA LEU A 295 -3.14 26.12 15.62
C LEU A 295 -3.82 26.41 16.97
#